data_AF-A0A378F0X7-F1
#
_entry.id   AF-A0A378F0X7-F1
#
_cell.length_a   1.000
_cell.length_b   1.000
_cell.length_c   1.000
_cell.angle_alpha   90.00
_cell.angle_beta   90.00
_cell.angle_gamma   90.00
#
_symmetry.space_group_name_H-M   'P 1'
#
loop_
_entity.id
_entity.type
_entity.pdbx_description
1 polymer ?
#
loop_
_entity_poly.entity_id
_entity_poly.type
_entity_poly.pdbx_seq_one_letter_code
_entity_poly.pdbx_strand_id
1 'polypeptide(L)'
;MNERQLYSAWSDSEREHYRQNGYWVDQPLGEQLRQWAIRQPTSIALVAGKQHLSYAGLDSLADRLAAGLAARGIRSQDNVLLQLPKLHWPRGNTVRSVPSRRTPDSCHAWPESGRH
;
A
#
# COMPACT_ATOMS: atom_id res chain seq x y z
N MET A 1 14.91 22.87 -22.85
CA MET A 1 14.87 22.35 -21.47
C MET A 1 13.61 21.50 -21.37
N ASN A 2 13.73 20.18 -21.19
CA ASN A 2 12.61 19.25 -21.44
C ASN A 2 11.78 19.05 -20.16
N GLU A 3 10.48 19.36 -20.23
CA GLU A 3 9.50 19.33 -19.11
C GLU A 3 9.37 17.94 -18.43
N ARG A 4 9.95 16.89 -19.02
CA ARG A 4 9.93 15.52 -18.48
C ARG A 4 10.89 15.27 -17.31
N GLN A 5 11.77 16.21 -16.97
CA GLN A 5 12.75 16.05 -15.88
C GLN A 5 12.21 16.38 -14.47
N LEU A 6 10.98 16.87 -14.34
CA LEU A 6 10.49 17.45 -13.08
C LEU A 6 10.05 16.44 -11.99
N TYR A 7 10.07 15.13 -12.25
CA TYR A 7 9.59 14.10 -11.30
C TYR A 7 10.68 13.17 -10.75
N SER A 8 11.93 13.62 -10.79
CA SER A 8 13.08 12.84 -10.34
C SER A 8 13.61 13.43 -9.03
N ALA A 9 12.94 13.14 -7.90
CA ALA A 9 13.41 13.58 -6.58
C ALA A 9 14.70 12.87 -6.12
N TRP A 10 15.12 11.80 -6.82
CA TRP A 10 16.30 11.00 -6.52
C TRP A 10 17.19 10.83 -7.75
N SER A 11 18.50 10.87 -7.55
CA SER A 11 19.55 10.56 -8.52
C SER A 11 19.61 9.07 -8.86
N ASP A 12 20.22 8.70 -10.00
CA ASP A 12 20.28 7.30 -10.44
C ASP A 12 21.03 6.38 -9.46
N SER A 13 22.07 6.89 -8.79
CA SER A 13 22.79 6.15 -7.74
C SER A 13 21.94 5.88 -6.50
N GLU A 14 21.05 6.80 -6.12
CA GLU A 14 20.13 6.59 -4.98
C GLU A 14 19.07 5.55 -5.32
N ARG A 15 18.53 5.60 -6.55
CA ARG A 15 17.56 4.59 -7.02
C ARG A 15 18.15 3.19 -7.00
N GLU A 16 19.38 3.06 -7.49
CA GLU A 16 20.10 1.79 -7.51
C GLU A 16 20.38 1.29 -6.09
N HIS A 17 20.82 2.16 -5.18
CA HIS A 17 21.01 1.82 -3.78
C HIS A 17 19.72 1.33 -3.12
N TYR A 18 18.57 1.98 -3.37
CA TYR A 18 17.29 1.54 -2.81
C TYR A 18 16.81 0.19 -3.35
N ARG A 19 17.08 -0.11 -4.63
CA ARG A 19 16.76 -1.43 -5.21
C ARG A 19 17.67 -2.52 -4.65
N GLN A 20 18.98 -2.29 -4.59
CA GLN A 20 19.95 -3.27 -4.11
C GLN A 20 19.71 -3.68 -2.65
N ASN A 21 19.26 -2.74 -1.81
CA ASN A 21 18.93 -3.02 -0.42
C ASN A 21 17.50 -3.59 -0.21
N GLY A 22 16.73 -3.79 -1.30
CA GLY A 22 15.37 -4.33 -1.24
C GLY A 22 14.33 -3.37 -0.68
N TYR A 23 14.66 -2.08 -0.50
CA TYR A 23 13.71 -1.06 -0.04
C TYR A 23 12.72 -0.69 -1.13
N TRP A 24 13.19 -0.63 -2.37
CA TRP A 24 12.33 -0.43 -3.53
C TRP A 24 12.06 -1.77 -4.19
N VAL A 25 10.86 -2.28 -3.97
CA VAL A 25 10.35 -3.44 -4.69
C VAL A 25 9.64 -2.91 -5.94
N ASP A 26 10.08 -3.35 -7.12
CA ASP A 26 9.48 -3.02 -8.42
C ASP A 26 8.13 -3.75 -8.64
N GLN A 27 7.30 -3.78 -7.60
CA GLN A 27 6.01 -4.42 -7.58
C GLN A 27 4.91 -3.39 -7.29
N PRO A 28 3.88 -3.30 -8.15
CA PRO A 28 2.74 -2.43 -7.88
C PRO A 28 2.06 -2.79 -6.56
N LEU A 29 1.67 -1.77 -5.79
CA LEU A 29 0.97 -1.96 -4.52
C LEU A 29 -0.30 -2.82 -4.66
N GLY A 30 -1.04 -2.67 -5.77
CA GLY A 30 -2.21 -3.49 -6.05
C GLY A 30 -1.88 -4.97 -6.20
N GLU A 31 -0.71 -5.31 -6.73
CA GLU A 31 -0.27 -6.71 -6.86
C GLU A 31 0.09 -7.30 -5.49
N GLN A 32 0.75 -6.53 -4.63
CA GLN A 32 1.02 -6.97 -3.25
C GLN A 32 -0.28 -7.25 -2.49
N LEU A 33 -1.30 -6.40 -2.66
CA LEU A 33 -2.62 -6.61 -2.08
C LEU A 33 -3.27 -7.90 -2.59
N ARG A 34 -3.26 -8.13 -3.91
CA ARG A 34 -3.79 -9.37 -4.52
C ARG A 34 -3.10 -10.62 -4.00
N GLN A 35 -1.78 -10.58 -3.83
CA GLN A 35 -1.06 -11.71 -3.25
C GLN A 35 -1.50 -11.99 -1.81
N TRP A 36 -1.77 -10.97 -0.99
CA TRP A 36 -2.33 -11.18 0.35
C TRP A 36 -3.78 -11.67 0.31
N ALA A 37 -4.59 -11.19 -0.63
CA ALA A 37 -5.95 -11.69 -0.84
C ALA A 37 -5.96 -13.18 -1.18
N ILE A 38 -5.00 -13.67 -1.97
CA ILE A 38 -4.85 -15.10 -2.27
C ILE A 38 -4.30 -15.89 -1.07
N ARG A 39 -3.23 -15.39 -0.43
CA ARG A 39 -2.56 -16.09 0.67
C ARG A 39 -3.41 -16.18 1.94
N GLN A 40 -4.19 -15.15 2.23
CA GLN A 40 -4.94 -15.00 3.48
C GLN A 40 -6.30 -14.32 3.24
N PRO A 41 -7.20 -14.95 2.48
CA PRO A 41 -8.45 -14.31 2.01
C PRO A 41 -9.39 -13.90 3.13
N THR A 42 -9.39 -14.64 4.24
CA THR A 42 -10.30 -14.44 5.38
C THR A 42 -9.69 -13.61 6.51
N SER A 43 -8.37 -13.36 6.48
CA SER A 43 -7.70 -12.51 7.48
C SER A 43 -8.18 -11.06 7.35
N ILE A 44 -8.45 -10.43 8.49
CA ILE A 44 -8.90 -9.02 8.53
C ILE A 44 -7.75 -8.10 8.13
N ALA A 45 -7.97 -7.29 7.09
CA ALA A 45 -7.03 -6.31 6.56
C ALA A 45 -7.34 -4.88 7.04
N LEU A 46 -8.63 -4.56 7.23
CA LEU A 46 -9.07 -3.23 7.65
C LEU A 46 -10.18 -3.33 8.70
N VAL A 47 -10.05 -2.52 9.75
CA VAL A 47 -11.08 -2.31 10.78
C VAL A 47 -11.44 -0.83 10.78
N ALA A 48 -12.67 -0.51 10.37
CA ALA A 48 -13.23 0.84 10.36
C ALA A 48 -14.45 0.89 11.28
N GLY A 49 -14.23 1.21 12.56
CA GLY A 49 -15.27 1.17 13.58
C GLY A 49 -15.82 -0.25 13.76
N LYS A 50 -17.09 -0.47 13.39
CA LYS A 50 -17.75 -1.79 13.43
C LYS A 50 -17.56 -2.62 12.15
N GLN A 51 -17.03 -2.01 11.09
CA GLN A 51 -16.85 -2.68 9.81
C GLN A 51 -15.48 -3.33 9.75
N HIS A 52 -15.45 -4.63 9.44
CA HIS A 52 -14.22 -5.38 9.22
C HIS A 52 -14.20 -5.85 7.77
N LEU A 53 -13.09 -5.61 7.08
CA LEU A 53 -12.85 -6.13 5.74
C LEU A 53 -11.70 -7.12 5.77
N SER A 54 -11.90 -8.28 5.15
CA SER A 54 -10.82 -9.23 4.91
C SER A 54 -9.95 -8.78 3.74
N TYR A 55 -8.78 -9.38 3.56
CA TYR A 55 -7.93 -9.08 2.40
C TYR A 55 -8.66 -9.30 1.06
N ALA A 56 -9.42 -10.39 0.91
CA ALA A 56 -10.21 -10.64 -0.29
C ALA A 56 -11.33 -9.60 -0.48
N GLY A 57 -11.98 -9.19 0.61
CA GLY A 57 -13.02 -8.15 0.57
C GLY A 57 -12.47 -6.77 0.22
N LEU A 58 -11.28 -6.44 0.73
CA LEU A 58 -10.57 -5.20 0.42
C LEU A 58 -10.14 -5.15 -1.05
N ASP A 59 -9.55 -6.23 -1.56
CA ASP A 59 -9.14 -6.36 -2.97
C ASP A 59 -10.33 -6.22 -3.92
N SER A 60 -11.43 -6.94 -3.64
CA SER A 60 -12.67 -6.84 -4.42
C SER A 60 -13.30 -5.44 -4.39
N LEU A 61 -13.13 -4.69 -3.29
CA LEU A 61 -13.61 -3.31 -3.19
C LEU A 61 -12.72 -2.36 -4.00
N ALA A 62 -11.39 -2.57 -3.96
CA ALA A 62 -10.44 -1.82 -4.75
C ALA A 62 -10.67 -2.02 -6.26
N ASP A 63 -10.87 -3.26 -6.71
CA ASP A 63 -11.15 -3.56 -8.12
C ASP A 63 -12.47 -2.92 -8.58
N ARG A 64 -13.53 -2.96 -7.75
CA ARG A 64 -14.81 -2.29 -8.06
C ARG A 64 -14.65 -0.76 -8.16
N LEU A 65 -13.87 -0.16 -7.25
CA LEU A 65 -13.59 1.26 -7.30
C LEU A 65 -12.81 1.62 -8.56
N ALA A 66 -11.77 0.87 -8.89
CA ALA A 66 -10.97 1.07 -10.10
C ALA A 66 -11.82 0.98 -11.37
N ALA A 67 -12.68 -0.04 -11.48
CA ALA A 67 -13.62 -0.17 -12.59
C ALA A 67 -14.59 1.02 -12.67
N GLY A 68 -15.10 1.50 -11.52
CA GLY A 68 -16.00 2.66 -11.47
C GLY A 68 -15.34 3.99 -11.84
N LEU A 69 -14.04 4.14 -11.59
CA LEU A 69 -13.23 5.28 -12.02
C LEU A 69 -12.92 5.21 -13.51
N ALA A 70 -12.52 4.03 -14.01
CA ALA A 70 -12.29 3.80 -15.43
C ALA A 70 -13.55 4.05 -16.27
N ALA A 71 -14.72 3.61 -15.78
CA ALA A 71 -16.02 3.89 -16.42
C ALA A 71 -16.36 5.39 -16.48
N ARG A 72 -15.79 6.21 -15.59
CA ARG A 72 -15.91 7.68 -15.60
C ARG A 72 -14.85 8.36 -16.49
N GLY A 73 -14.04 7.58 -17.20
CA GLY A 73 -13.04 8.09 -18.14
C GLY A 73 -11.67 8.38 -17.53
N ILE A 74 -11.45 8.06 -16.24
CA ILE A 74 -10.16 8.24 -15.58
C ILE A 74 -9.17 7.19 -16.11
N ARG A 75 -8.00 7.64 -16.53
CA ARG A 75 -6.93 6.84 -17.13
C ARG A 75 -5.69 6.83 -16.26
N SER A 76 -4.76 5.95 -16.61
CA SER A 76 -3.42 5.99 -16.03
C SER A 76 -2.81 7.39 -16.24
N GLN A 77 -2.12 7.90 -15.22
CA GLN A 77 -1.51 9.24 -15.16
C GLN A 77 -2.50 10.40 -14.91
N ASP A 78 -3.80 10.14 -14.80
CA ASP A 78 -4.74 11.17 -14.36
C ASP A 78 -4.63 11.40 -12.85
N ASN A 79 -4.70 12.67 -12.44
CA ASN A 79 -4.68 13.05 -11.03
C ASN A 79 -6.09 13.06 -10.44
N VAL A 80 -6.28 12.33 -9.34
CA VAL A 80 -7.56 12.28 -8.61
C VAL A 80 -7.37 12.87 -7.21
N LEU A 81 -8.13 13.92 -6.89
CA LEU A 81 -8.13 14.50 -5.54
C LEU A 81 -8.93 13.60 -4.58
N LEU A 82 -8.28 13.06 -3.56
CA LEU A 82 -8.90 12.24 -2.52
C LEU A 82 -9.07 13.04 -1.23
N GLN A 83 -10.31 13.44 -0.93
CA GLN A 83 -10.66 14.02 0.37
C GLN A 83 -11.42 12.99 1.20
N LEU A 84 -10.68 12.30 2.08
CA LEU A 84 -11.27 11.35 3.02
C LEU A 84 -11.43 12.02 4.38
N PRO A 85 -12.64 12.04 4.98
CA PRO A 85 -12.77 12.44 6.37
C PRO A 85 -11.99 11.46 7.24
N LYS A 86 -11.35 11.95 8.31
CA LYS A 86 -10.75 11.07 9.30
C LYS A 86 -11.84 10.15 9.84
N LEU A 87 -11.78 8.87 9.49
CA LEU A 87 -12.59 7.86 10.15
C LEU A 87 -12.26 7.97 11.64
N HIS A 88 -13.28 8.29 12.44
CA HIS A 88 -13.10 8.49 13.87
C HIS A 88 -12.57 7.17 14.46
N TRP A 89 -11.30 7.15 14.85
CA TRP A 89 -10.75 6.04 15.61
C TRP A 89 -11.35 6.11 17.02
N PRO A 90 -12.05 5.08 17.53
CA PRO A 90 -12.51 5.11 18.91
C PRO A 90 -11.30 5.04 19.84
N ARG A 91 -11.18 5.98 20.79
CA ARG A 91 -10.24 5.84 21.91
C ARG A 91 -10.69 4.62 22.72
N GLY A 92 -10.00 3.48 22.58
CA GLY A 92 -10.29 2.28 23.37
C GLY A 92 -10.06 0.94 22.67
N ASN A 93 -9.75 0.91 21.38
CA ASN A 93 -9.57 -0.35 20.66
C ASN A 93 -8.09 -0.72 20.67
N THR A 94 -7.67 -1.60 21.58
CA THR A 94 -6.36 -2.27 21.45
C THR A 94 -6.30 -2.89 20.07
N VAL A 95 -5.35 -2.47 19.22
CA VAL A 95 -4.98 -3.22 18.01
C VAL A 95 -4.46 -4.55 18.52
N ARG A 96 -5.35 -5.53 18.67
CA ARG A 96 -4.95 -6.90 18.93
C ARG A 96 -4.38 -7.36 17.60
N SER A 97 -3.06 -7.47 17.55
CA SER A 97 -2.32 -8.01 16.43
C SER A 97 -3.04 -9.27 15.98
N VAL A 98 -3.68 -9.22 14.80
CA VAL A 98 -4.14 -10.45 14.15
C VAL A 98 -2.86 -11.25 13.92
N PRO A 99 -2.73 -12.49 14.43
CA PRO A 99 -1.54 -13.27 14.19
C PRO A 99 -1.50 -13.57 12.69
N SER A 100 -0.74 -12.77 11.93
CA SER A 100 -0.26 -13.22 10.64
C SER A 100 0.51 -14.51 10.96
N ARG A 101 0.13 -15.66 10.38
CA ARG A 101 1.06 -16.80 10.32
C ARG A 101 2.25 -16.31 9.50
N ARG A 102 3.22 -15.73 10.20
CA ARG A 102 4.41 -15.11 9.65
C ARG A 102 5.33 -16.27 9.31
N THR A 103 5.51 -16.58 8.03
CA THR A 103 6.70 -17.32 7.59
C THR A 103 7.88 -16.36 7.78
N PRO A 104 8.96 -16.76 8.50
CA PRO A 104 9.97 -15.84 9.02
C PRO A 104 11.01 -15.32 8.02
N ASP A 105 10.83 -15.48 6.70
CA ASP A 105 11.89 -15.16 5.72
C ASP A 105 11.52 -13.97 4.85
N SER A 106 11.52 -12.75 5.42
CA SER A 106 11.77 -11.45 4.73
C SER A 106 11.22 -10.26 5.55
N CYS A 107 11.76 -10.05 6.75
CA CYS A 107 11.75 -8.73 7.37
C CYS A 107 13.21 -8.26 7.42
N HIS A 108 13.68 -7.60 6.36
CA HIS A 108 14.90 -6.84 6.45
C HIS A 108 14.67 -5.72 7.47
N ALA A 109 15.39 -5.80 8.58
CA ALA A 109 15.41 -4.79 9.62
C ALA A 109 15.82 -3.45 9.02
N TRP A 110 15.04 -2.41 9.31
CA TRP A 110 15.36 -1.04 8.95
C TRP A 110 16.61 -0.62 9.73
N PRO A 111 17.70 -0.15 9.08
CA PRO A 111 18.75 0.53 9.80
C PRO A 111 18.23 1.90 10.22
N GLU A 112 18.15 2.12 11.54
CA GLU A 112 18.03 3.46 12.13
C GLU A 112 19.24 4.27 11.67
N SER A 113 19.07 5.05 10.61
CA SER A 113 20.08 6.00 10.15
C SER A 113 20.14 7.13 11.17
N GLY A 114 21.09 6.97 12.10
CA GLY A 114 21.51 8.01 13.03
C GLY A 114 21.88 9.27 12.28
N ARG A 115 21.22 10.37 12.64
CA ARG A 115 21.71 11.72 12.38
C ARG A 115 22.99 11.91 13.20
N HIS A 116 24.12 12.12 12.54
CA HIS A 116 25.21 12.99 12.99
C HIS A 116 25.98 13.52 11.79
#